data_AF-A0A2D7VL72-F1
#
_entry.id   AF-A0A2D7VL72-F1
#
_cell.length_a   1.000
_cell.length_b   1.000
_cell.length_c   1.000
_cell.angle_alpha   90.00
_cell.angle_beta   90.00
_cell.angle_gamma   90.00
#
_symmetry.space_group_name_H-M   'P 1'
#
loop_
_entity.id
_entity.type
_entity.pdbx_description
1 polymer ?
#
loop_
_entity_poly.entity_id
_entity_poly.type
_entity_poly.pdbx_seq_one_letter_code
_entity_poly.pdbx_strand_id
1 'polypeptide(L)'
;MANTDQHELRAVIDVLTDAEVASLLDFARYLRDRRSAAPVPEIVDIPRPEHESVINAIRRLTQTYPMLNRDTLFNEASGLMARHMMHGESSEDTIDQLEALFKSRYATWQAEVAASP
;
A
#
# COMPACT_ATOMS: atom_id res chain seq x y z
N MET A 1 12.32 -2.08 -6.81
CA MET A 1 12.93 -2.02 -8.17
C MET A 1 13.48 -3.39 -8.47
N ALA A 2 13.27 -3.92 -9.67
CA ALA A 2 13.90 -5.20 -10.01
C ALA A 2 15.42 -4.95 -10.10
N ASN A 3 16.22 -5.93 -9.68
CA ASN A 3 17.69 -5.82 -9.65
C ASN A 3 18.27 -5.46 -11.04
N THR A 4 17.62 -5.94 -12.11
CA THR A 4 17.94 -5.64 -13.51
C THR A 4 17.85 -4.15 -13.83
N ASP A 5 16.81 -3.46 -13.36
CA ASP A 5 16.57 -2.04 -13.65
C ASP A 5 17.68 -1.14 -13.07
N GLN A 6 18.26 -1.54 -11.92
CA GLN A 6 19.34 -0.79 -11.28
C GLN A 6 20.67 -0.91 -12.02
N HIS A 7 20.97 -2.09 -12.56
CA HIS A 7 22.17 -2.33 -13.35
C HIS A 7 22.13 -1.58 -14.68
N GLU A 8 20.98 -1.56 -15.35
CA GLU A 8 20.79 -0.83 -16.60
C GLU A 8 20.95 0.68 -16.40
N LEU A 9 20.33 1.24 -15.35
CA LEU A 9 20.46 2.66 -15.03
C LEU A 9 21.92 3.06 -14.76
N ARG A 10 22.69 2.20 -14.09
CA ARG A 10 24.12 2.45 -13.83
C ARG A 10 24.92 2.50 -15.13
N ALA A 11 24.72 1.52 -16.01
CA ALA A 11 25.39 1.46 -17.30
C ALA A 11 25.08 2.68 -18.17
N VAL A 12 23.83 3.18 -18.13
CA VAL A 12 23.44 4.41 -18.84
C VAL A 12 24.14 5.63 -18.25
N ILE A 13 24.17 5.79 -16.92
CA ILE A 13 24.82 6.95 -16.29
C ILE A 13 26.32 7.01 -16.62
N ASP A 14 27.00 5.87 -16.68
CA ASP A 14 28.45 5.81 -16.91
C ASP A 14 28.90 6.32 -18.29
N VAL A 15 27.97 6.43 -19.26
CA VAL A 15 28.25 6.93 -20.62
C VAL A 15 27.72 8.34 -20.89
N LEU A 16 27.00 8.95 -19.94
CA LEU A 16 26.44 10.29 -20.06
C LEU A 16 27.46 11.37 -19.67
N THR A 17 27.27 12.55 -20.23
CA THR A 17 27.97 13.77 -19.79
C THR A 17 27.36 14.30 -18.49
N ASP A 18 28.11 15.13 -17.76
CA ASP A 18 27.64 15.75 -16.51
C ASP A 18 26.31 16.52 -16.69
N ALA A 19 26.12 17.18 -17.83
CA ALA A 19 24.90 17.92 -18.14
C ALA A 19 23.68 17.00 -18.36
N GLU A 20 23.90 15.84 -18.99
CA GLU A 20 22.86 14.83 -19.20
C GLU A 20 22.51 14.11 -17.89
N VAL A 21 23.49 13.82 -17.04
CA VAL A 21 23.27 13.28 -15.70
C VAL A 21 22.45 14.26 -14.85
N ALA A 22 22.78 15.55 -14.88
CA ALA A 22 22.00 16.57 -14.20
C ALA A 22 20.53 16.60 -14.67
N SER A 23 20.31 16.51 -15.98
CA SER A 23 18.97 16.46 -16.57
C SER A 23 18.18 15.21 -16.14
N LEU A 24 18.84 14.05 -16.09
CA LEU A 24 18.23 12.80 -15.62
C LEU A 24 17.84 12.89 -14.15
N LEU A 25 18.71 13.47 -13.31
CA LEU A 25 18.43 13.70 -11.89
C LEU A 25 17.27 14.68 -11.69
N ASP A 26 17.18 15.73 -12.48
CA ASP A 26 16.07 16.68 -12.42
C ASP A 26 14.75 16.04 -12.84
N PHE A 27 14.76 15.17 -13.86
CA PHE A 27 13.59 14.40 -14.22
C PHE A 27 13.19 13.40 -13.13
N ALA A 28 14.15 12.70 -12.52
CA ALA A 28 13.88 11.79 -11.41
C ALA A 28 13.30 12.53 -10.20
N ARG A 29 13.81 13.72 -9.89
CA ARG A 29 13.26 14.62 -8.86
C ARG A 29 11.85 15.05 -9.20
N TYR A 30 11.60 15.49 -10.44
CA TYR A 30 10.26 15.83 -10.92
C TYR A 30 9.27 14.67 -10.77
N LEU A 31 9.67 13.44 -11.13
CA LEU A 31 8.82 12.26 -10.97
C LEU A 31 8.50 11.96 -9.51
N ARG A 32 9.48 12.11 -8.61
CA ARG A 32 9.30 11.97 -7.17
C ARG A 32 8.32 13.02 -6.65
N ASP A 33 8.56 14.29 -6.96
CA ASP A 33 7.78 15.42 -6.46
C ASP A 33 6.35 15.39 -7.02
N ARG A 34 6.17 14.98 -8.28
CA ARG A 34 4.85 14.74 -8.89
C ARG A 34 4.09 13.61 -8.21
N ARG A 35 4.77 12.59 -7.69
CA ARG A 35 4.14 11.50 -6.92
C ARG A 35 3.68 12.01 -5.55
N SER A 36 4.46 12.87 -4.91
CA SER A 36 4.09 13.54 -3.65
C SER A 36 2.96 14.57 -3.84
N ALA A 37 2.86 15.19 -5.02
CA ALA A 37 1.83 16.18 -5.33
C ALA A 37 0.47 15.58 -5.72
N ALA A 38 0.38 14.26 -5.96
CA ALA A 38 -0.92 13.61 -6.08
C ALA A 38 -1.59 13.62 -4.70
N PRO A 39 -2.81 14.16 -4.55
CA PRO A 39 -3.49 14.19 -3.27
C PRO A 39 -3.65 12.76 -2.79
N VAL A 40 -3.07 12.48 -1.63
CA VAL A 40 -3.23 11.18 -1.01
C VAL A 40 -4.70 11.00 -0.67
N PRO A 41 -5.34 9.91 -1.12
CA PRO A 41 -6.72 9.62 -0.78
C PRO A 41 -6.91 9.57 0.74
N GLU A 42 -7.83 10.38 1.26
CA GLU A 42 -8.21 10.36 2.68
C GLU A 42 -8.97 9.08 3.04
N ILE A 43 -9.06 8.77 4.35
CA ILE A 43 -9.90 7.68 4.83
C ILE A 43 -11.34 7.99 4.47
N VAL A 44 -12.06 7.01 3.92
CA VAL A 44 -13.50 7.09 3.72
C VAL A 44 -14.20 6.37 4.87
N ASP A 45 -14.93 7.11 5.70
CA ASP A 45 -15.68 6.52 6.81
C ASP A 45 -16.89 5.74 6.27
N ILE A 46 -16.75 4.42 6.19
CA ILE A 46 -17.79 3.50 5.71
C ILE A 46 -18.21 2.62 6.91
N PRO A 47 -19.43 2.81 7.45
CA PRO A 47 -19.87 2.09 8.63
C PRO A 47 -19.99 0.60 8.36
N ARG A 48 -19.74 -0.20 9.39
CA ARG A 48 -19.92 -1.66 9.36
C ARG A 48 -21.42 -2.00 9.30
N PRO A 49 -21.87 -2.82 8.33
CA PRO A 49 -23.24 -3.36 8.30
C PRO A 49 -23.49 -4.34 9.45
N GLU A 50 -24.74 -4.44 9.92
CA GLU A 50 -25.14 -5.37 10.99
C GLU A 50 -24.86 -6.85 10.66
N HIS A 51 -25.09 -7.23 9.40
CA HIS A 51 -24.84 -8.59 8.91
C HIS A 51 -23.81 -8.52 7.78
N GLU A 52 -22.54 -8.64 8.13
CA GLU A 52 -21.44 -8.54 7.19
C GLU A 52 -20.74 -9.89 7.00
N SER A 53 -20.46 -10.25 5.75
CA SER A 53 -19.59 -11.39 5.43
C SER A 53 -18.13 -10.93 5.36
N VAL A 54 -17.19 -11.84 5.62
CA VAL A 54 -15.75 -11.55 5.56
C VAL A 54 -15.34 -10.93 4.21
N ILE A 55 -15.93 -11.39 3.09
CA ILE A 55 -15.67 -10.84 1.75
C ILE A 55 -16.16 -9.39 1.65
N ASN A 56 -17.33 -9.09 2.19
CA ASN A 56 -17.87 -7.72 2.21
C ASN A 56 -17.06 -6.80 3.11
N ALA A 57 -16.56 -7.30 4.25
CA ALA A 57 -15.63 -6.57 5.10
C ALA A 57 -14.33 -6.22 4.38
N ILE A 58 -13.72 -7.16 3.65
CA ILE A 58 -12.51 -6.88 2.84
C ILE A 58 -12.81 -5.78 1.81
N ARG A 59 -13.97 -5.86 1.14
CA ARG A 59 -14.37 -4.84 0.15
C ARG A 59 -14.55 -3.47 0.81
N ARG A 60 -15.28 -3.40 1.93
CA ARG A 60 -15.51 -2.17 2.71
C ARG A 60 -14.20 -1.58 3.18
N LEU A 61 -13.35 -2.35 3.85
CA LEU A 61 -12.07 -1.89 4.37
C LEU A 61 -11.13 -1.42 3.26
N THR A 62 -11.13 -2.08 2.11
CA THR A 62 -10.36 -1.63 0.94
C THR A 62 -10.87 -0.30 0.37
N GLN A 63 -12.15 0.02 0.54
CA GLN A 63 -12.73 1.32 0.19
C GLN A 63 -12.49 2.38 1.27
N THR A 64 -12.47 1.97 2.54
CA THR A 64 -12.13 2.84 3.68
C THR A 64 -10.68 3.30 3.64
N TYR A 65 -9.76 2.43 3.20
CA TYR A 65 -8.32 2.71 3.13
C TYR A 65 -7.78 2.68 1.69
N PRO A 66 -8.18 3.63 0.82
CA PRO A 66 -7.78 3.64 -0.58
C PRO A 66 -6.28 3.88 -0.81
N MET A 67 -5.58 4.43 0.19
CA MET A 67 -4.14 4.66 0.18
C MET A 67 -3.31 3.38 0.39
N LEU A 68 -3.91 2.30 0.91
CA LEU A 68 -3.19 1.05 1.17
C LEU A 68 -3.10 0.17 -0.09
N ASN A 69 -1.96 -0.49 -0.27
CA ASN A 69 -1.75 -1.37 -1.41
C ASN A 69 -2.61 -2.63 -1.29
N ARG A 70 -3.51 -2.81 -2.27
CA ARG A 70 -4.47 -3.92 -2.34
C ARG A 70 -3.80 -5.29 -2.44
N ASP A 71 -2.68 -5.38 -3.14
CA ASP A 71 -1.99 -6.65 -3.39
C ASP A 71 -1.36 -7.20 -2.10
N THR A 72 -0.80 -6.33 -1.26
CA THR A 72 -0.27 -6.71 0.06
C THR A 72 -1.38 -7.12 1.02
N LEU A 73 -2.51 -6.41 0.98
CA LEU A 73 -3.65 -6.68 1.85
C LEU A 73 -4.35 -8.00 1.51
N PHE A 74 -4.43 -8.35 0.22
CA PHE A 74 -5.08 -9.59 -0.23
C PHE A 74 -4.31 -10.85 0.20
N ASN A 75 -2.98 -10.80 0.17
CA ASN A 75 -2.13 -11.90 0.65
C ASN A 75 -2.31 -12.15 2.15
N GLU A 76 -2.40 -11.09 2.96
CA GLU A 76 -2.59 -11.20 4.41
C GLU A 76 -4.01 -11.64 4.77
N ALA A 77 -5.02 -11.13 4.05
CA ALA A 77 -6.40 -11.58 4.18
C ALA A 77 -6.55 -13.07 3.84
N SER A 78 -5.82 -13.57 2.83
CA SER A 78 -5.80 -15.00 2.49
C SER A 78 -5.20 -15.85 3.61
N GLY A 79 -4.15 -15.36 4.30
CA GLY A 79 -3.57 -16.01 5.47
C GLY A 79 -4.49 -15.99 6.70
N LEU A 80 -5.32 -14.96 6.86
CA LEU A 80 -6.37 -14.88 7.88
C LEU A 80 -7.51 -15.87 7.58
N MET A 81 -7.96 -15.97 6.33
CA MET A 81 -8.96 -16.97 5.92
C MET A 81 -8.50 -18.42 6.13
N ALA A 82 -7.22 -18.71 5.85
CA ALA A 82 -6.64 -20.04 6.11
C ALA A 82 -6.64 -20.38 7.60
N ARG A 83 -6.30 -19.42 8.48
CA ARG A 83 -6.37 -19.59 9.94
C ARG A 83 -7.81 -19.70 10.45
N HIS A 84 -8.72 -18.90 9.91
CA HIS A 84 -10.15 -18.96 10.22
C HIS A 84 -10.73 -20.37 9.96
N MET A 85 -10.42 -20.96 8.80
CA MET A 85 -10.86 -22.32 8.45
C MET A 85 -10.24 -23.40 9.36
N MET A 86 -9.04 -23.19 9.89
CA MET A 86 -8.39 -24.16 10.78
C MET A 86 -8.85 -24.06 12.24
N HIS A 87 -9.25 -22.86 12.70
CA HIS A 87 -9.62 -22.62 14.10
C HIS A 87 -11.13 -22.53 14.36
N GLY A 88 -11.97 -22.49 13.32
CA GLY A 88 -13.43 -22.46 13.45
C GLY A 88 -13.95 -21.14 14.02
N GLU A 89 -13.27 -20.03 13.72
CA GLU A 89 -13.65 -18.69 14.20
C GLU A 89 -14.97 -18.24 13.57
N SER A 90 -15.69 -17.32 14.23
CA SER A 90 -16.91 -16.75 13.66
C SER A 90 -16.57 -15.70 12.59
N SER A 91 -17.54 -15.39 11.72
CA SER A 91 -17.36 -14.30 10.74
C SER A 91 -17.09 -12.96 11.44
N GLU A 92 -17.68 -12.73 12.60
CA GLU A 92 -17.48 -11.50 13.38
C GLU A 92 -16.05 -11.35 13.86
N ASP A 93 -15.49 -12.40 14.47
CA ASP A 93 -14.10 -12.39 14.97
C ASP A 93 -13.08 -12.16 13.86
N THR A 94 -13.32 -12.73 12.68
CA THR A 94 -12.46 -12.55 11.52
C THR A 94 -12.56 -11.15 10.94
N ILE A 95 -13.74 -10.54 10.95
CA ILE A 95 -13.92 -9.15 10.55
C ILE A 95 -13.16 -8.24 11.52
N ASP A 96 -13.26 -8.46 12.82
CA ASP A 96 -12.53 -7.66 13.83
C ASP A 96 -11.00 -7.74 13.63
N GLN A 97 -10.48 -8.92 13.34
CA GLN A 97 -9.07 -9.11 13.00
C GLN A 97 -8.66 -8.37 11.73
N LEU A 98 -9.51 -8.39 10.69
CA LEU A 98 -9.29 -7.62 9.47
C LEU A 98 -9.28 -6.12 9.76
N GLU A 99 -10.22 -5.60 10.56
CA GLU A 99 -10.25 -4.19 10.94
C GLU A 99 -8.99 -3.77 11.70
N ALA A 100 -8.53 -4.59 12.65
CA ALA A 100 -7.28 -4.36 13.38
C ALA A 100 -6.06 -4.34 12.45
N LEU A 101 -6.01 -5.26 11.47
CA LEU A 101 -4.95 -5.31 10.47
C LEU A 101 -4.91 -4.04 9.61
N PHE A 102 -6.05 -3.61 9.07
CA PHE A 102 -6.14 -2.40 8.25
C PHE A 102 -5.76 -1.14 9.02
N LYS A 103 -6.22 -1.00 10.28
CA LYS A 103 -5.84 0.11 11.17
C LYS A 103 -4.33 0.15 11.42
N SER A 104 -3.72 -1.00 11.70
CA SER A 104 -2.27 -1.11 11.92
C SER A 104 -1.49 -0.72 10.66
N ARG A 105 -1.88 -1.23 9.49
CA ARG A 105 -1.26 -0.90 8.20
C ARG A 105 -1.38 0.59 7.88
N TYR A 106 -2.53 1.19 8.15
CA TYR A 106 -2.73 2.62 7.99
C TYR A 106 -1.81 3.44 8.89
N ALA A 107 -1.66 3.08 10.17
CA ALA A 107 -0.76 3.76 11.09
C ALA A 107 0.71 3.69 10.63
N THR A 108 1.16 2.52 10.15
CA THR A 108 2.50 2.39 9.55
C THR A 108 2.67 3.27 8.32
N TRP A 109 1.69 3.24 7.41
CA TRP A 109 1.71 4.07 6.20
C TRP A 109 1.73 5.57 6.55
N GLN A 110 0.95 6.02 7.55
CA GLN A 110 0.99 7.41 8.02
C GLN A 110 2.38 7.79 8.55
N ALA A 111 3.02 6.90 9.31
CA ALA A 111 4.37 7.13 9.83
C ALA A 111 5.42 7.20 8.71
N GLU A 112 5.32 6.34 7.68
CA GLU A 112 6.20 6.37 6.51
C GLU A 112 6.05 7.65 5.69
N VAL A 113 4.80 8.11 5.48
CA VAL A 113 4.52 9.37 4.79
C VAL A 113 5.03 10.56 5.61
N ALA A 114 4.88 10.56 6.93
CA ALA A 114 5.39 11.61 7.79
C ALA A 114 6.93 11.64 7.86
N ALA A 115 7.59 10.49 7.67
CA ALA A 115 9.04 10.35 7.71
C ALA A 115 9.74 10.64 6.36
N SER A 116 8.98 10.76 5.26
CA SER A 116 9.50 11.08 3.93
C SER A 116 8.95 12.44 3.46
N PRO A 117 9.61 13.55 3.84
CA PRO A 117 9.21 14.91 3.45
C PRO A 117 9.46 15.21 1.97
#